data_AF-A0A349JU10-F1
#
_entry.id   AF-A0A349JU10-F1
#
_cell.length_a   1.000
_cell.length_b   1.000
_cell.length_c   1.000
_cell.angle_alpha   90.00
_cell.angle_beta   90.00
_cell.angle_gamma   90.00
#
_symmetry.space_group_name_H-M   'P 1'
#
loop_
_entity.id
_entity.type
_entity.pdbx_description
1 polymer ?
#
loop_
_entity_poly.entity_id
_entity_poly.type
_entity_poly.pdbx_seq_one_letter_code
_entity_poly.pdbx_strand_id
1 'polypeptide(L)'
;MVRASPQRAEAYGDAKEVARLRWHPDRRPGVIDHLKGLRVVDVSQNLAGPYCTQILADLGAEVIKVEPPTGDASRAWAPPLWGGRSPMFLSVNRGKRSIQIDLKSEEGKDLLW
;
A
#
# COMPACT_ATOMS: atom_id res chain seq x y z
N MET A 1 15.42 20.80 -10.13
CA MET A 1 14.53 21.89 -9.66
C MET A 1 13.63 22.29 -10.83
N VAL A 2 12.47 21.64 -10.98
CA VAL A 2 11.56 21.90 -12.11
C VAL A 2 10.55 22.94 -11.67
N ARG A 3 10.59 24.14 -12.27
CA ARG A 3 9.56 25.17 -12.09
C ARG A 3 8.30 24.72 -12.84
N ALA A 4 7.18 24.62 -12.13
CA ALA A 4 5.87 24.43 -12.75
C ALA A 4 5.47 25.71 -13.52
N SER A 5 4.87 25.53 -14.71
CA SER A 5 4.39 26.62 -15.55
C SER A 5 3.09 27.24 -14.98
N PRO A 6 2.81 28.54 -15.25
CA PRO A 6 1.73 29.30 -14.59
C PRO A 6 0.30 28.87 -14.95
N GLN A 7 0.11 27.88 -15.83
CA GLN A 7 -1.17 27.60 -16.50
C GLN A 7 -2.07 26.57 -15.80
N ARG A 8 -1.78 26.18 -14.54
CA ARG A 8 -2.57 25.19 -13.79
C ARG A 8 -3.53 25.77 -12.75
N ALA A 9 -3.62 27.09 -12.62
CA ALA A 9 -4.38 27.72 -11.53
C ALA A 9 -5.90 27.79 -11.74
N GLU A 10 -6.41 27.61 -12.97
CA GLU A 10 -7.83 27.84 -13.29
C GLU A 10 -8.74 26.60 -13.12
N ALA A 11 -8.19 25.43 -12.77
CA ALA A 11 -8.96 24.19 -12.69
C ALA A 11 -9.67 23.93 -11.34
N TYR A 12 -9.50 24.81 -10.35
CA TYR A 12 -10.05 24.64 -9.01
C TYR A 12 -10.88 25.88 -8.66
N GLY A 13 -12.17 25.67 -8.38
CA GLY A 13 -13.15 26.72 -8.08
C GLY A 13 -12.79 27.59 -6.86
N ASP A 14 -13.67 28.56 -6.58
CA ASP A 14 -13.50 29.62 -5.58
C ASP A 14 -12.79 29.14 -4.30
N ALA A 15 -11.67 29.80 -3.95
CA ALA A 15 -10.88 29.53 -2.75
C ALA A 15 -11.72 29.48 -1.47
N LYS A 16 -12.88 30.17 -1.44
CA LYS A 16 -13.84 30.12 -0.32
C LYS A 16 -14.61 28.80 -0.23
N GLU A 17 -14.82 28.09 -1.34
CA GLU A 17 -15.42 26.75 -1.37
C GLU A 17 -14.43 25.70 -0.85
N VAL A 18 -13.16 25.79 -1.27
CA VAL A 18 -12.09 24.89 -0.82
C VAL A 18 -11.84 25.03 0.69
N ALA A 19 -12.01 26.23 1.24
CA ALA A 19 -11.86 26.53 2.67
C ALA A 19 -12.98 25.95 3.57
N ARG A 20 -14.12 25.52 3.01
CA ARG A 20 -15.20 24.86 3.78
C ARG A 20 -14.92 23.39 4.07
N LEU A 21 -13.97 22.78 3.38
CA LEU A 21 -13.41 21.47 3.73
C LEU A 21 -12.52 21.63 4.96
N ARG A 22 -13.13 21.79 6.13
CA ARG A 22 -12.41 21.84 7.40
C ARG A 22 -11.65 20.53 7.60
N TRP A 23 -10.33 20.61 7.62
CA TRP A 23 -9.48 19.57 8.18
C TRP A 23 -9.82 19.43 9.67
N HIS A 24 -10.46 18.31 10.03
CA HIS A 24 -10.75 17.95 11.41
C HIS A 24 -9.63 17.00 11.89
N PRO A 25 -8.84 17.36 12.92
CA PRO A 25 -7.78 16.49 13.42
C PRO A 25 -8.32 15.16 13.98
N ASP A 26 -9.54 15.17 14.52
CA ASP A 26 -10.17 14.03 15.20
C ASP A 26 -11.13 13.22 14.30
N ARG A 27 -11.47 13.77 13.13
CA ARG A 27 -12.09 13.04 12.02
C ARG A 27 -11.10 13.05 10.87
N ARG A 28 -10.27 12.03 10.73
CA ARG A 28 -9.58 11.82 9.44
C ARG A 28 -10.67 11.66 8.39
N PRO A 29 -10.88 12.59 7.46
CA PRO A 29 -11.82 12.37 6.37
C PRO A 29 -11.27 11.17 5.57
N GLY A 30 -12.03 10.08 5.48
CA GLY A 30 -11.71 8.99 4.55
C GLY A 30 -10.86 7.83 5.08
N VAL A 31 -10.89 7.47 6.36
CA VAL A 31 -10.59 6.06 6.70
C VAL A 31 -11.81 5.26 6.27
N ILE A 32 -11.73 4.69 5.07
CA ILE A 32 -12.73 3.76 4.58
C ILE A 32 -12.48 2.43 5.29
N ASP A 33 -13.35 2.07 6.23
CA ASP A 33 -13.27 0.82 7.01
C ASP A 33 -14.24 -0.25 6.47
N HIS A 34 -14.59 -0.19 5.18
CA HIS A 34 -15.58 -1.08 4.57
C HIS A 34 -15.23 -2.56 4.70
N LEU A 35 -13.94 -2.89 4.86
CA LEU A 35 -13.44 -4.26 5.01
C LEU A 35 -12.90 -4.55 6.42
N LYS A 36 -13.22 -3.70 7.41
CA LYS A 36 -12.81 -3.93 8.78
C LYS A 36 -13.33 -5.27 9.30
N GLY A 37 -12.43 -6.03 9.93
CA GLY A 37 -12.71 -7.38 10.44
C GLY A 37 -12.44 -8.49 9.43
N LEU A 38 -12.18 -8.17 8.16
CA LEU A 38 -11.66 -9.15 7.20
C LEU A 38 -10.15 -9.30 7.36
N ARG A 39 -9.69 -10.55 7.27
CA ARG A 39 -8.28 -10.90 7.20
C ARG A 39 -7.99 -11.50 5.83
N VAL A 40 -6.94 -11.01 5.18
CA VAL A 40 -6.51 -11.43 3.85
C VAL A 40 -5.09 -11.95 3.92
N VAL A 41 -4.87 -13.15 3.40
CA VAL A 41 -3.53 -13.70 3.20
C VAL A 41 -3.10 -13.42 1.76
N ASP A 42 -2.06 -12.60 1.61
CA ASP A 42 -1.50 -12.20 0.31
C ASP A 42 -0.25 -13.03 -0.01
N VAL A 43 -0.44 -14.08 -0.81
CA VAL A 43 0.65 -14.93 -1.34
C VAL A 43 1.16 -14.45 -2.71
N SER A 44 0.73 -13.27 -3.17
CA SER A 44 1.13 -12.73 -4.46
C SER A 44 2.47 -12.00 -4.39
N GLN A 45 3.09 -11.82 -5.55
CA GLN A 45 4.37 -11.12 -5.68
C GLN A 45 4.31 -10.00 -6.73
N ASN A 46 5.34 -9.16 -6.74
CA ASN A 46 5.57 -8.11 -7.72
C ASN A 46 4.54 -6.97 -7.63
N LEU A 47 3.62 -6.85 -8.59
CA LEU A 47 2.81 -5.64 -8.77
C LEU A 47 1.31 -5.89 -8.68
N ALA A 48 0.73 -6.69 -9.58
CA ALA A 48 -0.71 -6.76 -9.75
C ALA A 48 -1.44 -7.28 -8.48
N GLY A 49 -0.98 -8.41 -7.95
CA GLY A 49 -1.53 -8.97 -6.72
C GLY A 49 -1.32 -8.06 -5.51
N PRO A 50 -0.08 -7.57 -5.26
CA PRO A 50 0.16 -6.65 -4.17
C PRO A 50 -0.65 -5.35 -4.27
N TYR A 51 -0.88 -4.83 -5.47
CA TYR A 51 -1.73 -3.66 -5.68
C TYR A 51 -3.20 -3.94 -5.37
N CYS A 52 -3.72 -5.11 -5.74
CA CYS A 52 -5.07 -5.52 -5.39
C CYS A 52 -5.26 -5.56 -3.87
N THR A 53 -4.38 -6.27 -3.15
CA THR A 53 -4.48 -6.42 -1.69
C THR A 53 -4.11 -5.13 -0.95
N GLN A 54 -3.34 -4.24 -1.56
CA GLN A 54 -3.10 -2.88 -1.06
C GLN A 54 -4.40 -2.09 -0.94
N ILE A 55 -5.24 -2.15 -1.98
CA ILE A 55 -6.56 -1.50 -1.96
C ILE A 55 -7.40 -2.09 -0.81
N LEU A 56 -7.35 -3.41 -0.59
CA LEU A 56 -8.08 -4.04 0.52
C LEU A 56 -7.58 -3.54 1.89
N ALA A 57 -6.26 -3.39 2.06
CA ALA A 57 -5.68 -2.82 3.28
C ALA A 57 -6.10 -1.36 3.49
N ASP A 58 -6.07 -0.55 2.42
CA ASP A 58 -6.52 0.85 2.47
C ASP A 58 -8.03 0.97 2.79
N LEU A 59 -8.83 -0.06 2.47
CA LEU A 59 -10.26 -0.17 2.82
C LEU A 59 -10.51 -0.84 4.20
N GLY A 60 -9.46 -1.05 5.00
CA GLY A 60 -9.56 -1.47 6.40
C GLY A 60 -9.38 -2.98 6.67
N ALA A 61 -9.04 -3.79 5.66
CA ALA A 61 -8.75 -5.21 5.88
C ALA A 61 -7.38 -5.41 6.58
N GLU A 62 -7.27 -6.44 7.42
CA GLU A 62 -5.98 -6.91 7.92
C GLU A 62 -5.31 -7.77 6.84
N VAL A 63 -4.31 -7.21 6.16
CA VAL A 63 -3.58 -7.93 5.10
C VAL A 63 -2.23 -8.42 5.61
N ILE A 64 -2.02 -9.73 5.53
CA ILE A 64 -0.77 -10.42 5.86
C ILE A 64 -0.13 -10.89 4.55
N LYS A 65 0.97 -10.27 4.16
CA LYS A 65 1.80 -10.68 3.04
C LYS A 65 2.70 -11.85 3.45
N VAL A 66 2.58 -12.96 2.74
CA VAL A 66 3.46 -14.13 2.88
C VAL A 66 4.56 -14.02 1.84
N GLU A 67 5.81 -14.03 2.29
CA GLU A 67 6.97 -13.90 1.42
C GLU A 67 7.87 -15.14 1.52
N PRO A 68 8.50 -15.56 0.42
CA PRO A 68 9.51 -16.62 0.48
C PRO A 68 10.72 -16.17 1.32
N PRO A 69 11.63 -17.09 1.69
CA PRO A 69 12.82 -16.74 2.47
C PRO A 69 13.71 -15.63 1.90
N THR A 70 13.64 -15.43 0.58
CA THR A 70 14.36 -14.39 -0.16
C THR A 70 13.66 -13.03 -0.14
N GLY A 71 12.42 -12.96 0.36
CA GLY A 71 11.51 -11.82 0.18
C GLY A 71 10.89 -11.76 -1.22
N ASP A 72 9.89 -10.89 -1.37
CA ASP A 72 9.31 -10.54 -2.67
C ASP A 72 10.39 -9.94 -3.59
N ALA A 73 10.47 -10.43 -4.84
CA ALA A 73 11.47 -9.99 -5.82
C ALA A 73 11.44 -8.47 -6.07
N SER A 74 10.26 -7.83 -5.94
CA SER A 74 10.13 -6.38 -6.10
C SER A 74 10.88 -5.56 -5.05
N ARG A 75 11.28 -6.15 -3.91
CA ARG A 75 12.14 -5.50 -2.91
C ARG A 75 13.50 -5.11 -3.47
N ALA A 76 14.00 -5.85 -4.46
CA ALA A 76 15.28 -5.63 -5.11
C ALA A 76 15.18 -4.80 -6.40
N TRP A 77 13.97 -4.38 -6.81
CA TRP A 77 13.81 -3.55 -8.01
C TRP A 77 14.43 -2.17 -7.81
N ALA A 78 15.59 -1.99 -8.42
CA ALA A 78 16.42 -0.79 -8.37
C ALA A 78 17.22 -0.69 -9.68
N PRO A 79 17.68 0.52 -10.06
CA PRO A 79 17.44 1.83 -9.46
C PRO A 79 16.09 2.48 -9.87
N PRO A 80 15.60 3.53 -9.16
CA PRO A 80 16.19 4.17 -7.98
C PRO A 80 15.86 3.46 -6.66
N LEU A 81 16.65 3.72 -5.61
CA LEU A 81 16.33 3.33 -4.23
C LEU A 81 15.89 4.55 -3.42
N TRP A 82 14.82 4.41 -2.63
CA TRP A 82 14.37 5.41 -1.65
C TRP A 82 14.70 4.92 -0.25
N GLY A 83 15.66 5.57 0.41
CA GLY A 83 16.13 5.13 1.74
C GLY A 83 16.64 3.68 1.74
N GLY A 84 17.32 3.26 0.67
CA GLY A 84 17.83 1.89 0.51
C GLY A 84 16.78 0.84 0.13
N ARG A 85 15.54 1.26 -0.22
CA ARG A 85 14.43 0.35 -0.54
C ARG A 85 13.84 0.62 -1.92
N SER A 86 13.34 -0.42 -2.59
CA SER A 86 12.60 -0.31 -3.85
C SER A 86 11.34 0.53 -3.69
N PRO A 87 11.19 1.65 -4.42
CA PRO A 87 9.96 2.45 -4.42
C PRO A 87 8.74 1.67 -4.92
N MET A 88 8.95 0.72 -5.85
CA MET A 88 7.88 -0.13 -6.36
C MET A 88 7.31 -1.00 -5.24
N PHE A 89 8.16 -1.70 -4.49
CA PHE A 89 7.72 -2.49 -3.35
C PHE A 89 7.01 -1.62 -2.30
N LEU A 90 7.55 -0.44 -1.99
CA LEU A 90 6.96 0.49 -1.04
C LEU A 90 5.56 0.95 -1.45
N SER A 91 5.33 1.19 -2.75
CA SER A 91 4.08 1.74 -3.26
C SER A 91 2.88 0.78 -3.12
N VAL A 92 3.11 -0.53 -3.22
CA VAL A 92 2.05 -1.56 -3.25
C VAL A 92 2.00 -2.46 -2.02
N ASN A 93 2.73 -2.13 -0.95
CA ASN A 93 2.73 -2.92 0.29
C ASN A 93 2.58 -2.11 1.59
N ARG A 94 2.24 -0.81 1.52
CA ARG A 94 1.81 0.00 2.69
C ARG A 94 0.63 -0.67 3.44
N GLY A 95 0.43 -0.41 4.72
CA GLY A 95 -0.72 -0.99 5.47
C GLY A 95 -0.69 -2.51 5.71
N LYS A 96 0.11 -3.29 4.98
CA LYS A 96 0.26 -4.74 5.16
C LYS A 96 1.26 -5.08 6.26
N ARG A 97 1.01 -6.19 6.94
CA ARG A 97 2.03 -6.92 7.73
C ARG A 97 2.70 -7.94 6.83
N SER A 98 3.96 -8.27 7.10
CA SER A 98 4.72 -9.25 6.31
C SER A 98 5.27 -10.34 7.20
N ILE A 99 5.17 -11.59 6.75
CA ILE A 99 5.78 -12.77 7.35
C ILE A 99 6.54 -13.54 6.27
N GLN A 100 7.66 -14.10 6.67
CA GLN A 100 8.47 -14.95 5.81
C GLN A 100 8.13 -16.42 6.08
N ILE A 101 7.70 -17.15 5.04
CA ILE A 101 7.36 -18.57 5.13
C ILE A 101 7.97 -19.30 3.93
N ASP A 102 8.66 -20.41 4.17
CA ASP A 102 9.03 -21.33 3.09
C ASP A 102 7.87 -22.27 2.77
N LEU A 103 7.05 -21.91 1.78
CA LEU A 103 5.90 -22.72 1.36
C LEU A 103 6.29 -24.04 0.68
N LYS A 104 7.59 -24.33 0.51
CA LYS A 104 8.06 -25.63 0.05
C LYS A 104 8.28 -26.61 1.19
N SER A 105 8.43 -26.14 2.43
CA SER A 105 8.52 -27.01 3.61
C SER A 105 7.13 -27.49 4.04
N GLU A 106 7.05 -28.61 4.75
CA GLU A 106 5.77 -29.11 5.28
C GLU A 106 5.23 -28.15 6.34
N GLU A 107 6.09 -27.64 7.22
CA GLU A 107 5.71 -26.67 8.27
C GLU A 107 5.15 -25.37 7.65
N GLY A 108 5.69 -24.94 6.51
CA GLY A 108 5.21 -23.76 5.80
C GLY A 108 3.84 -23.96 5.16
N LYS A 109 3.53 -25.18 4.69
CA LYS A 109 2.19 -25.54 4.18
C LYS A 109 1.19 -25.62 5.33
N ASP A 110 1.55 -26.31 6.41
CA ASP A 110 0.72 -26.48 7.61
C ASP A 110 0.39 -25.13 8.28
N LEU A 111 1.31 -24.18 8.24
CA LEU A 111 1.05 -22.83 8.75
C LEU A 111 0.02 -22.07 7.90
N LEU A 112 -0.12 -22.41 6.61
CA LEU A 112 -1.00 -21.73 5.68
C LEU A 112 -2.41 -22.33 5.62
N TRP A 113 -2.56 -23.66 5.77
CA TRP A 113 -3.85 -24.38 5.80
C TRP A 113 -3.73 -25.75 6.49
#